data_AF-A0A962K2K9-F1
#
_entry.id   AF-A0A962K2K9-F1
#
_cell.length_a   1.000
_cell.length_b   1.000
_cell.length_c   1.000
_cell.angle_alpha   90.00
_cell.angle_beta   90.00
_cell.angle_gamma   90.00
#
_symmetry.space_group_name_H-M   'P 1'
#
loop_
_entity.id
_entity.type
_entity.pdbx_description
1 polymer ?
#
loop_
_entity_poly.entity_id
_entity_poly.type
_entity_poly.pdbx_seq_one_letter_code
_entity_poly.pdbx_strand_id
1 'polypeptide(L)'
;MTTASVIEIPANRLASEILSAIIDEFVAREGTDYGASEVSFEAKTRQVRNQIDRGQVVICFDPKTESCTLLTRQQFQVLMTENCAEDNSILS
;
A
#
# COMPACT_ATOMS: atom_id res chain seq x y z
N MET A 1 -11.76 8.60 16.58
CA MET A 1 -10.55 8.49 15.74
C MET A 1 -10.43 7.04 15.32
N THR A 2 -10.30 6.76 14.03
CA THR A 2 -10.36 5.37 13.51
C THR A 2 -8.96 4.77 13.58
N THR A 3 -8.73 3.85 14.51
CA THR A 3 -7.52 3.02 14.55
C THR A 3 -7.50 2.12 13.32
N ALA A 4 -6.67 2.41 12.32
CA ALA A 4 -6.59 1.59 11.11
C ALA A 4 -5.81 0.29 11.42
N SER A 5 -6.54 -0.81 11.59
CA SER A 5 -5.96 -2.15 11.85
C SER A 5 -5.82 -2.89 10.53
N VAL A 6 -4.78 -2.58 9.76
CA VAL A 6 -4.50 -3.23 8.48
C VAL A 6 -3.77 -4.55 8.68
N ILE A 7 -4.07 -5.54 7.85
CA ILE A 7 -3.51 -6.89 7.90
C ILE A 7 -2.68 -7.12 6.64
N GLU A 8 -1.40 -7.47 6.81
CA GLU A 8 -0.56 -7.86 5.67
C GLU A 8 -1.07 -9.19 5.08
N ILE A 9 -1.33 -9.19 3.77
CA ILE A 9 -1.78 -10.38 3.03
C ILE A 9 -0.82 -10.67 1.87
N PRO A 10 -0.49 -11.95 1.62
CA PRO A 10 0.38 -12.31 0.52
C PRO A 10 -0.34 -12.15 -0.82
N ALA A 11 0.36 -11.60 -1.82
CA ALA A 11 -0.19 -11.36 -3.16
C ALA A 11 -0.73 -12.63 -3.84
N ASN A 12 -0.20 -13.80 -3.48
CA ASN A 12 -0.64 -15.10 -4.02
C ASN A 12 -2.05 -15.52 -3.55
N ARG A 13 -2.60 -14.89 -2.51
CA ARG A 13 -3.96 -15.15 -2.03
C ARG A 13 -5.01 -14.27 -2.70
N LEU A 14 -4.58 -13.26 -3.45
CA LEU A 14 -5.47 -12.39 -4.19
C LEU A 14 -5.66 -12.90 -5.62
N ALA A 15 -6.86 -12.68 -6.16
CA ALA A 15 -7.09 -12.88 -7.58
C ALA A 15 -6.20 -11.92 -8.38
N SER A 16 -5.70 -12.38 -9.54
CA SER A 16 -4.84 -11.57 -10.41
C SER A 16 -5.51 -10.26 -10.85
N GLU A 17 -6.83 -10.27 -11.00
CA GLU A 17 -7.62 -9.07 -11.32
C GLU A 17 -7.59 -8.05 -10.19
N ILE A 18 -7.83 -8.50 -8.95
CA ILE A 18 -7.77 -7.65 -7.75
C ILE A 18 -6.35 -7.10 -7.56
N LEU A 19 -5.33 -7.95 -7.67
CA LEU A 19 -3.94 -7.51 -7.58
C LEU A 19 -3.62 -6.43 -8.62
N SER A 20 -4.09 -6.61 -9.86
CA SER A 20 -3.87 -5.62 -10.92
C SER A 20 -4.61 -4.31 -10.64
N ALA A 21 -5.84 -4.37 -10.15
CA ALA A 21 -6.61 -3.18 -9.77
C ALA A 21 -5.96 -2.39 -8.63
N ILE A 22 -5.42 -3.07 -7.60
CA ILE A 22 -4.74 -2.39 -6.49
C ILE A 22 -3.43 -1.75 -6.98
N ILE A 23 -2.68 -2.43 -7.85
CA ILE A 23 -1.46 -1.86 -8.47
C ILE A 23 -1.82 -0.64 -9.31
N ASP A 24 -2.89 -0.71 -10.09
CA ASP A 24 -3.39 0.39 -10.91
C ASP A 24 -3.71 1.61 -10.06
N GLU A 25 -4.47 1.43 -8.98
CA GLU A 25 -4.80 2.49 -8.03
C GLU A 25 -3.56 3.07 -7.35
N PHE A 26 -2.61 2.23 -6.95
CA PHE A 26 -1.34 2.67 -6.35
C PHE A 26 -0.52 3.54 -7.31
N VAL A 27 -0.36 3.07 -8.56
CA VAL A 27 0.35 3.80 -9.62
C VAL A 27 -0.38 5.10 -9.99
N ALA A 28 -1.72 5.08 -10.01
CA ALA A 28 -2.55 6.23 -10.28
C ALA A 28 -2.41 7.32 -9.19
N ARG A 29 -2.25 6.91 -7.93
CA ARG A 29 -2.07 7.82 -6.78
C ARG A 29 -0.65 8.37 -6.65
N GLU A 30 0.39 7.57 -6.93
CA GLU A 30 1.77 8.05 -7.01
C GLU A 30 2.05 8.85 -8.30
N GLY A 31 1.18 8.72 -9.30
CA GLY A 31 1.31 9.36 -10.61
C GLY A 31 0.85 10.81 -10.64
N THR A 32 1.49 11.70 -9.89
CA THR A 32 1.34 13.15 -10.11
C THR A 32 2.27 13.65 -11.20
N ASP A 33 2.29 13.03 -12.38
CA ASP A 33 3.00 13.58 -13.56
C ASP A 33 2.59 12.82 -14.83
N TYR A 34 1.41 13.13 -15.37
CA TYR A 34 1.11 12.79 -16.76
C TYR A 34 1.78 13.83 -17.67
N GLY A 35 3.11 13.89 -17.65
CA GLY A 35 3.92 14.86 -18.38
C GLY A 35 4.96 14.17 -19.26
N ALA A 36 4.54 13.65 -20.41
CA ALA A 36 5.37 13.35 -21.60
C ALA A 36 6.73 12.62 -21.44
N SER A 37 7.10 12.13 -20.26
CA SER A 37 8.40 11.51 -19.97
C SER A 37 8.20 10.00 -19.76
N GLU A 38 8.10 9.32 -20.90
CA GLU A 38 8.52 7.95 -21.28
C GLU A 38 8.49 6.77 -20.29
N VAL A 39 7.89 6.86 -19.11
CA VAL A 39 7.57 5.66 -18.32
C VAL A 39 6.09 5.37 -18.50
N SER A 40 5.79 4.52 -19.48
CA SER A 40 4.43 4.04 -19.72
C SER A 40 3.85 3.47 -18.43
N PHE A 41 2.55 3.65 -18.23
CA PHE A 41 1.80 3.08 -17.11
C PHE A 41 2.16 1.61 -16.84
N GLU A 42 2.30 0.83 -17.91
CA GLU A 42 2.70 -0.58 -17.87
C GLU A 42 4.10 -0.81 -17.26
N ALA A 43 5.06 0.08 -17.52
CA ALA A 43 6.40 0.01 -16.95
C ALA A 43 6.39 0.27 -15.44
N LYS A 44 5.58 1.23 -14.96
CA LYS A 44 5.35 1.44 -13.52
C LYS A 44 4.67 0.22 -12.88
N THR A 45 3.63 -0.34 -13.50
CA THR A 45 2.99 -1.57 -13.03
C THR A 45 3.99 -2.71 -12.88
N ARG A 46 4.88 -2.88 -13.86
CA ARG A 46 5.96 -3.89 -13.82
C ARG A 46 6.96 -3.60 -12.70
N GLN A 47 7.31 -2.33 -12.47
CA GLN A 47 8.18 -1.92 -11.38
C GLN A 47 7.56 -2.21 -10.02
N VAL A 48 6.26 -1.91 -9.82
CA VAL A 48 5.53 -2.23 -8.59
C VAL A 48 5.48 -3.74 -8.37
N ARG A 49 5.20 -4.55 -9.41
CA ARG A 49 5.25 -6.02 -9.31
C ARG A 49 6.63 -6.52 -8.84
N ASN A 50 7.71 -5.97 -9.40
CA ASN A 50 9.06 -6.31 -8.95
C ASN A 50 9.33 -5.88 -7.50
N GLN A 51 8.77 -4.76 -7.05
CA GLN A 51 8.89 -4.33 -5.66
C GLN A 51 8.12 -5.24 -4.70
N ILE A 52 6.95 -5.75 -5.11
CA ILE A 52 6.18 -6.75 -4.36
C ILE A 52 6.99 -8.04 -4.25
N ASP A 53 7.57 -8.52 -5.36
CA ASP A 53 8.42 -9.72 -5.37
C ASP A 53 9.66 -9.58 -4.46
N ARG A 54 10.25 -8.38 -4.41
CA ARG A 54 11.37 -8.04 -3.52
C ARG A 54 10.97 -7.82 -2.06
N GLY A 55 9.68 -7.81 -1.72
CA GLY A 55 9.18 -7.50 -0.38
C GLY A 55 9.34 -6.02 0.03
N GLN A 56 9.54 -5.13 -0.92
CA GLN A 56 9.60 -3.68 -0.70
C GLN A 56 8.21 -3.04 -0.61
N VAL A 57 7.22 -3.66 -1.25
CA VAL A 57 5.81 -3.28 -1.21
C VAL A 57 5.02 -4.48 -0.71
N VAL A 58 4.14 -4.24 0.25
CA VAL A 58 3.27 -5.24 0.86
C VAL A 58 1.82 -4.90 0.61
N ILE A 59 0.98 -5.92 0.48
CA ILE A 59 -0.46 -5.71 0.33
C ILE A 59 -1.09 -5.77 1.70
N CYS A 60 -1.87 -4.76 2.00
CA CYS A 60 -2.53 -4.57 3.27
C CYS A 60 -4.04 -4.61 3.05
N PHE A 61 -4.72 -5.48 3.79
CA PHE A 61 -6.17 -5.54 3.83
C PHE A 61 -6.69 -4.77 5.04
N ASP A 62 -7.59 -3.83 4.81
CA ASP A 62 -8.32 -3.16 5.86
C ASP A 62 -9.69 -3.84 6.05
N PRO A 63 -9.91 -4.57 7.17
CA PRO A 63 -11.19 -5.20 7.44
C PRO A 63 -12.32 -4.20 7.74
N LYS A 64 -12.02 -2.92 8.02
CA LYS A 64 -13.04 -1.90 8.28
C LYS A 64 -13.69 -1.39 7.00
N THR A 65 -12.87 -1.19 5.98
CA THR A 65 -13.31 -0.73 4.65
C THR A 65 -13.44 -1.89 3.65
N GLU A 66 -13.12 -3.11 4.09
CA GLU A 66 -13.05 -4.33 3.29
C GLU A 66 -12.26 -4.13 1.99
N SER A 67 -11.20 -3.32 2.07
CA SER A 67 -10.44 -2.85 0.92
C SER A 67 -8.98 -3.26 1.02
N CYS A 68 -8.36 -3.53 -0.14
CA CYS A 68 -6.96 -3.87 -0.23
C CYS A 68 -6.16 -2.67 -0.76
N THR A 69 -5.03 -2.36 -0.12
CA THR A 69 -4.14 -1.26 -0.51
C THR A 69 -2.70 -1.77 -0.57
N LEU A 70 -1.91 -1.21 -1.49
CA LEU A 70 -0.46 -1.42 -1.52
C LEU A 70 0.22 -0.35 -0.68
N LEU A 71 1.12 -0.79 0.20
CA LEU A 71 1.94 0.09 1.02
C LEU A 71 3.40 -0.30 0.87
N THR A 72 4.27 0.70 0.80
CA THR A 72 5.71 0.44 0.90
C THR A 72 6.03 -0.08 2.29
N ARG A 73 7.13 -0.82 2.42
CA ARG A 73 7.58 -1.36 3.72
C ARG A 73 7.69 -0.27 4.78
N GLN A 74 8.14 0.93 4.39
CA GLN A 74 8.17 2.11 5.27
C GLN A 74 6.77 2.60 5.66
N GLN A 75 5.85 2.77 4.71
CA GLN A 75 4.48 3.20 5.04
C GLN A 75 3.76 2.22 5.95
N PHE A 76 3.92 0.91 5.70
CA PHE A 76 3.38 -0.13 6.56
C PHE A 76 3.96 -0.06 7.98
N GLN A 77 5.28 0.17 8.11
CA GLN A 77 5.90 0.36 9.43
C GLN A 77 5.36 1.60 10.14
N VAL A 78 5.16 2.72 9.44
CA VAL A 78 4.60 3.94 10.02
C VAL A 78 3.17 3.69 10.50
N LEU A 79 2.31 3.06 9.69
CA LEU A 79 0.95 2.68 10.10
C LEU A 79 0.93 1.74 11.30
N MET A 80 1.84 0.76 11.34
CA MET A 80 2.00 -0.12 12.51
C MET A 80 2.49 0.64 13.76
N THR A 81 3.25 1.73 13.57
CA THR A 81 3.81 2.56 14.65
C THR A 81 2.83 3.65 15.12
N GLU A 82 2.01 4.22 14.25
CA GLU A 82 0.95 5.18 14.61
C GLU A 82 -0.10 4.53 15.51
N ASN A 83 -0.33 3.22 15.38
CA ASN A 83 -1.13 2.45 16.34
C ASN A 83 -0.47 2.30 17.73
N CYS A 84 0.78 2.71 17.91
CA CYS A 84 1.53 2.63 19.17
C CYS A 84 1.69 3.99 19.90
N ALA A 85 1.31 5.12 19.28
CA ALA A 85 1.61 6.47 19.79
C ALA A 85 0.43 7.21 20.45
N GLU A 86 -0.68 6.54 20.75
CA GLU A 86 -1.88 7.18 21.35
C GLU A 86 -2.02 6.91 22.86
N ASP A 87 -0.94 6.52 23.56
CA ASP A 87 -0.89 6.48 25.02
C ASP A 87 0.45 7.01 25.53
N ASN A 88 0.65 8.34 25.45
CA ASN A 88 1.30 9.10 26.54
C ASN A 88 1.24 10.62 26.30
N SER A 89 0.14 11.25 26.73
CA SER A 89 0.24 12.59 27.35
C SER A 89 -1.04 12.90 28.13
N ILE A 90 -1.35 12.05 29.11
CA ILE A 90 -2.09 12.47 30.30
C ILE A 90 -1.09 12.38 31.44
N LEU A 91 -0.36 13.48 31.68
CA LEU A 91 0.23 13.94 32.96
C LEU A 91 1.44 14.84 32.68
N SER A 92 1.18 16.14 32.60
CA SER A 92 1.99 17.21 33.21
C SER A 92 1.11 18.43 33.40
#